data_AF-D2BII0-F1
#
_entry.id   AF-D2BII0-F1
#
_cell.length_a   1.000
_cell.length_b   1.000
_cell.length_c   1.000
_cell.angle_alpha   90.00
_cell.angle_beta   90.00
_cell.angle_gamma   90.00
#
_symmetry.space_group_name_H-M   'P 1'
#
loop_
_entity.id
_entity.type
_entity.pdbx_description
1 polymer ?
#
loop_
_entity_poly.entity_id
_entity_poly.type
_entity_poly.pdbx_seq_one_letter_code
_entity_poly.pdbx_strand_id
1 'polypeptide(L)'
;MTKVVFSILLAIVISILPEMTTVSAIEPVNKYFPNQGTLDSTFKTPLSPSEIVAMYPMSAEEEAKIIQVIPQCPVNVDGTWYRAEEITLFNGQQLHFTTDTTGALYAFTDAKAMETFLEAEYGKIYDLPFNGSIQNLRLDQSELFKDWMYSGELMQLAPFIQLSNLASLGWDDCISSAKICSTAPVTLWEYSGFQGNSFTMPADSNHAALTFEGWNDRASSIS
;
A
#
# COMPACT_ATOMS: atom_id res chain seq x y z
N MET A 1 -37.27 63.09 -44.54
CA MET A 1 -37.62 61.65 -44.47
C MET A 1 -36.60 60.90 -45.29
N THR A 2 -35.55 60.37 -44.65
CA THR A 2 -34.41 59.78 -45.36
C THR A 2 -34.17 58.40 -44.74
N LYS A 3 -34.50 57.34 -45.48
CA LYS A 3 -34.27 55.95 -45.05
C LYS A 3 -32.89 55.52 -45.53
N VAL A 4 -32.00 55.20 -44.60
CA VAL A 4 -30.69 54.59 -44.87
C VAL A 4 -30.85 53.08 -44.70
N VAL A 5 -30.56 52.33 -45.77
CA VAL A 5 -30.55 50.87 -45.81
C VAL A 5 -29.12 50.41 -45.54
N PHE A 6 -28.90 49.68 -44.45
CA PHE A 6 -27.62 49.03 -44.16
C PHE A 6 -27.70 47.55 -44.57
N SER A 7 -26.98 47.19 -45.62
CA SER A 7 -26.72 45.80 -46.00
C SER A 7 -25.52 45.28 -45.21
N ILE A 8 -25.72 44.23 -44.41
CA ILE A 8 -24.65 43.53 -43.69
C ILE A 8 -24.24 42.32 -44.52
N LEU A 9 -23.00 42.34 -45.02
CA LEU A 9 -22.35 41.20 -45.65
C LEU A 9 -21.85 40.24 -44.55
N LEU A 10 -22.35 39.01 -44.55
CA LEU A 10 -21.91 37.93 -43.67
C LEU A 10 -20.73 37.21 -44.34
N ALA A 11 -19.51 37.42 -43.84
CA ALA A 11 -18.32 36.69 -44.27
C ALA A 11 -18.19 35.39 -43.45
N ILE A 12 -18.32 34.25 -44.11
CA ILE A 12 -18.11 32.92 -43.53
C ILE A 12 -16.60 32.61 -43.61
N VAL A 13 -15.93 32.54 -42.46
CA VAL A 13 -14.55 32.09 -42.34
C VAL A 13 -14.55 30.59 -42.09
N ILE A 14 -14.13 29.81 -43.08
CA ILE A 14 -13.96 28.36 -42.96
C ILE A 14 -12.56 28.10 -42.39
N SER A 15 -12.49 27.69 -41.13
CA SER A 15 -11.28 27.23 -40.46
C SER A 15 -10.99 25.78 -40.85
N ILE A 16 -9.81 25.52 -41.41
CA ILE A 16 -9.32 24.20 -41.78
C ILE A 16 -8.57 23.66 -40.56
N LEU A 17 -9.14 22.66 -39.88
CA LEU A 17 -8.46 21.95 -38.79
C LEU A 17 -7.50 20.90 -39.36
N PRO A 18 -6.30 20.72 -38.76
CA PRO A 18 -5.39 19.65 -39.16
C PRO A 18 -5.93 18.27 -38.74
N GLU A 19 -5.75 17.30 -39.63
CA GLU A 19 -6.08 15.89 -39.40
C GLU A 19 -5.27 15.35 -38.22
N MET A 20 -5.97 14.83 -37.20
CA MET A 20 -5.34 14.10 -36.12
C MET A 20 -4.91 12.72 -36.61
N THR A 21 -3.60 12.54 -36.74
CA THR A 21 -2.97 11.22 -36.87
C THR A 21 -3.30 10.37 -35.64
N THR A 22 -4.07 9.31 -35.85
CA THR A 22 -4.29 8.26 -34.85
C THR A 22 -3.00 7.47 -34.66
N VAL A 23 -2.33 7.68 -33.52
CA VAL A 23 -1.24 6.83 -33.06
C VAL A 23 -1.86 5.53 -32.58
N SER A 24 -1.58 4.44 -33.29
CA SER A 24 -1.94 3.08 -32.88
C SER A 24 -1.30 2.77 -31.53
N ALA A 25 -2.14 2.45 -30.54
CA ALA A 25 -1.69 2.00 -29.23
C ALA A 25 -0.81 0.76 -29.40
N ILE A 26 0.39 0.87 -28.84
CA ILE A 26 1.40 -0.18 -28.72
C ILE A 26 0.80 -1.35 -27.94
N GLU A 27 1.14 -2.57 -28.38
CA GLU A 27 0.69 -3.83 -27.79
C GLU A 27 0.84 -3.85 -26.25
N PRO A 28 -0.12 -4.43 -25.51
CA PRO A 28 -0.03 -4.50 -24.07
C PRO A 28 1.23 -5.27 -23.66
N VAL A 29 2.07 -4.59 -22.87
CA VAL A 29 3.12 -5.19 -22.05
C VAL A 29 2.55 -6.46 -21.42
N ASN A 30 3.26 -7.58 -21.60
CA ASN A 30 2.97 -8.87 -21.00
C ASN A 30 2.51 -8.66 -19.55
N LYS A 31 1.20 -8.74 -19.32
CA LYS A 31 0.64 -8.66 -17.97
C LYS A 31 1.14 -9.90 -17.25
N TYR A 32 2.13 -9.69 -16.39
CA TYR A 32 2.49 -10.68 -15.39
C TYR A 32 1.25 -10.89 -14.53
N PHE A 33 0.65 -12.07 -14.66
CA PHE A 33 -0.38 -12.52 -13.74
C PHE A 33 0.36 -13.20 -12.59
N PRO A 34 0.50 -12.56 -11.41
CA PRO A 34 1.12 -13.23 -10.27
C PRO A 34 0.34 -14.51 -9.98
N ASN A 35 1.09 -15.61 -9.94
CA ASN A 35 0.57 -16.93 -9.68
C ASN A 35 -0.16 -16.89 -8.33
N GLN A 36 -1.48 -17.09 -8.35
CA GLN A 36 -2.29 -17.01 -7.14
C GLN A 36 -2.05 -18.26 -6.29
N GLY A 37 -1.45 -18.08 -5.11
CA GLY A 37 -1.47 -19.08 -4.03
C GLY A 37 -0.19 -19.86 -3.75
N THR A 38 0.95 -19.52 -4.35
CA THR A 38 2.24 -20.15 -3.95
C THR A 38 2.95 -19.30 -2.91
N LEU A 39 3.24 -19.89 -1.74
CA LEU A 39 4.29 -19.44 -0.83
C LEU A 39 5.59 -19.26 -1.65
N ASP A 40 5.93 -18.03 -1.98
CA ASP A 40 7.17 -17.73 -2.67
C ASP A 40 8.28 -17.51 -1.63
N SER A 41 9.00 -18.59 -1.31
CA SER A 41 10.19 -18.53 -0.46
C SER A 41 11.48 -18.37 -1.30
N THR A 42 11.38 -17.95 -2.56
CA THR A 42 12.53 -17.88 -3.47
C THR A 42 13.47 -16.72 -3.13
N PHE A 43 12.97 -15.69 -2.45
CA PHE A 43 13.76 -14.53 -2.07
C PHE A 43 14.60 -14.83 -0.82
N LYS A 44 15.93 -14.80 -0.99
CA LYS A 44 16.91 -14.94 0.12
C LYS A 44 17.02 -13.69 0.98
N THR A 45 16.39 -12.59 0.55
CA THR A 45 16.37 -11.29 1.21
C THR A 45 14.91 -10.82 1.32
N PRO A 46 14.50 -10.20 2.43
CA PRO A 46 13.20 -9.53 2.49
C PRO A 46 13.09 -8.56 1.32
N LEU A 47 11.99 -8.63 0.57
CA LEU A 47 11.67 -7.56 -0.37
C LEU A 47 11.17 -6.37 0.45
N SER A 48 11.75 -5.20 0.24
CA SER A 48 11.26 -3.99 0.90
C SER A 48 9.94 -3.53 0.25
N PRO A 49 9.10 -2.74 0.95
CA PRO A 49 7.85 -2.24 0.37
C PRO A 49 8.02 -1.53 -0.98
N SER A 50 9.09 -0.75 -1.19
CA SER A 50 9.38 -0.09 -2.47
C SER A 50 9.77 -1.07 -3.57
N GLU A 51 10.49 -2.16 -3.25
CA GLU A 51 10.77 -3.23 -4.21
C GLU A 51 9.48 -3.95 -4.61
N ILE A 52 8.57 -4.19 -3.66
CA ILE A 52 7.25 -4.78 -3.92
C ILE A 52 6.42 -3.87 -4.82
N VAL A 53 6.32 -2.57 -4.52
CA VAL A 53 5.62 -1.59 -5.38
C VAL A 53 6.21 -1.56 -6.78
N ALA A 54 7.54 -1.65 -6.91
CA ALA A 54 8.20 -1.70 -8.23
C ALA A 54 7.90 -2.99 -9.00
N MET A 55 7.76 -4.13 -8.30
CA MET A 55 7.43 -5.43 -8.90
C MET A 55 5.93 -5.57 -9.24
N TYR A 56 5.07 -4.95 -8.44
CA TYR A 56 3.61 -5.03 -8.54
C TYR A 56 2.99 -3.64 -8.63
N PRO A 57 3.32 -2.85 -9.67
CA PRO A 57 2.83 -1.48 -9.77
C PRO A 57 1.31 -1.46 -9.90
N MET A 58 0.67 -0.59 -9.12
CA MET A 58 -0.74 -0.29 -9.28
C MET A 58 -0.96 0.58 -10.52
N SER A 59 -1.99 0.28 -11.31
CA SER A 59 -2.39 1.18 -12.40
C SER A 59 -3.10 2.41 -11.87
N ALA A 60 -2.91 3.56 -12.51
CA ALA A 60 -3.54 4.82 -12.12
C ALA A 60 -5.07 4.72 -12.00
N GLU A 61 -5.72 3.90 -12.83
CA GLU A 61 -7.17 3.68 -12.76
C GLU A 61 -7.61 2.94 -11.50
N GLU A 62 -6.78 2.05 -10.96
CA GLU A 62 -7.07 1.34 -9.70
C GLU A 62 -6.70 2.21 -8.51
N GLU A 63 -5.60 2.96 -8.61
CA GLU A 63 -5.19 3.91 -7.57
C GLU A 63 -6.26 4.99 -7.35
N ALA A 64 -6.84 5.52 -8.43
CA ALA A 64 -7.91 6.50 -8.38
C ALA A 64 -9.20 5.99 -7.69
N LYS A 65 -9.35 4.67 -7.50
CA LYS A 65 -10.48 4.07 -6.78
C LYS A 65 -10.22 3.89 -5.28
N ILE A 66 -8.99 4.11 -4.81
CA ILE A 66 -8.66 3.98 -3.39
C ILE A 66 -9.49 4.98 -2.58
N ILE A 67 -10.19 4.47 -1.58
CA ILE A 67 -10.91 5.26 -0.59
C ILE A 67 -10.22 5.08 0.75
N GLN A 68 -9.71 6.17 1.31
CA GLN A 68 -8.99 6.14 2.58
C GLN A 68 -9.96 5.89 3.74
N VAL A 69 -9.58 4.94 4.60
CA VAL A 69 -10.29 4.67 5.86
C VAL A 69 -9.80 5.64 6.92
N ILE A 70 -10.73 6.26 7.64
CA ILE A 70 -10.45 7.25 8.68
C ILE A 70 -9.87 6.52 9.92
N PRO A 71 -8.62 6.78 10.33
CA PRO A 71 -8.05 6.21 11.56
C PRO A 71 -8.69 6.83 12.81
N GLN A 72 -8.39 6.31 14.01
CA GLN A 72 -8.87 6.92 15.25
C GLN A 72 -7.91 7.96 15.83
N CYS A 73 -6.75 8.17 15.20
CA CYS A 73 -5.74 9.13 15.61
C CYS A 73 -5.34 10.08 14.45
N PRO A 74 -4.77 11.26 14.75
CA PRO A 74 -4.13 12.09 13.74
C PRO A 74 -3.04 11.33 12.99
N VAL A 75 -2.80 11.70 11.74
CA VAL A 75 -1.81 11.07 10.87
C VAL A 75 -0.85 12.11 10.32
N ASN A 76 0.44 11.79 10.33
CA ASN A 76 1.46 12.59 9.66
C ASN A 76 1.65 12.06 8.23
N VAL A 77 1.25 12.83 7.23
CA VAL A 77 1.45 12.49 5.82
C VAL A 77 2.62 13.31 5.27
N ASP A 78 3.71 12.63 4.89
CA ASP A 78 4.93 13.24 4.33
C ASP A 78 5.46 14.46 5.13
N GLY A 79 5.46 14.37 6.45
CA GLY A 79 5.95 15.41 7.35
C GLY A 79 4.90 16.43 7.81
N THR A 80 3.66 16.36 7.33
CA THR A 80 2.57 17.27 7.71
C THR A 80 1.50 16.55 8.53
N TRP A 81 1.11 17.10 9.68
CA TRP A 81 0.06 16.54 10.53
C TRP A 81 -1.34 16.91 10.04
N TYR A 82 -2.19 15.89 9.89
CA TYR A 82 -3.60 16.00 9.53
C TYR A 82 -4.48 15.44 10.64
N ARG A 83 -5.69 15.98 10.78
CA ARG A 83 -6.74 15.31 11.55
C ARG A 83 -7.12 14.00 10.88
N ALA A 84 -7.64 13.05 11.67
CA ALA A 84 -8.04 11.74 11.17
C ALA A 84 -8.97 11.84 9.94
N GLU A 85 -9.97 12.71 9.98
CA GLU A 85 -10.96 12.85 8.91
C GLU A 85 -10.39 13.49 7.63
N GLU A 86 -9.30 14.25 7.77
CA GLU A 86 -8.61 14.92 6.66
C GLU A 86 -7.80 13.93 5.81
N ILE A 87 -7.62 12.67 6.23
CA ILE A 87 -6.97 11.64 5.41
C ILE A 87 -7.72 11.39 4.09
N THR A 88 -9.02 11.69 4.04
CA THR A 88 -9.86 11.57 2.84
C THR A 88 -9.45 12.53 1.71
N LEU A 89 -8.62 13.54 2.00
CA LEU A 89 -8.00 14.40 0.98
C LEU A 89 -7.07 13.61 0.04
N PHE A 90 -6.62 12.43 0.49
CA PHE A 90 -5.74 11.51 -0.25
C PHE A 90 -6.51 10.33 -0.87
N ASN A 91 -7.84 10.45 -1.03
CA ASN A 91 -8.60 9.50 -1.84
C ASN A 91 -8.07 9.51 -3.28
N GLY A 92 -7.95 8.33 -3.87
CA GLY A 92 -7.36 8.16 -5.20
C GLY A 92 -5.83 8.13 -5.22
N GLN A 93 -5.19 8.06 -4.05
CA GLN A 93 -3.74 7.98 -3.90
C GLN A 93 -3.36 6.82 -2.97
N GLN A 94 -2.37 6.02 -3.37
CA GLN A 94 -1.81 4.96 -2.53
C GLN A 94 -1.00 5.58 -1.38
N LEU A 95 -1.24 5.11 -0.17
CA LEU A 95 -0.50 5.50 1.03
C LEU A 95 0.15 4.29 1.70
N HIS A 96 1.37 4.52 2.19
CA HIS A 96 2.15 3.54 2.95
C HIS A 96 2.24 3.99 4.40
N PHE A 97 1.53 3.29 5.29
CA PHE A 97 1.40 3.60 6.70
C PHE A 97 2.45 2.87 7.55
N THR A 98 2.83 3.47 8.67
CA THR A 98 3.65 2.85 9.73
C THR A 98 3.45 3.63 11.03
N THR A 99 4.00 3.13 12.13
CA THR A 99 4.12 3.89 13.38
C THR A 99 5.58 4.24 13.70
N ASP A 100 5.78 5.27 14.52
CA ASP A 100 7.08 5.56 15.14
C ASP A 100 7.25 4.85 16.49
N THR A 101 8.40 5.05 17.14
CA THR A 101 8.72 4.46 18.44
C THR A 101 7.81 4.92 19.59
N THR A 102 7.04 5.98 19.39
CA THR A 102 6.04 6.51 20.34
C THR A 102 4.62 6.01 20.06
N GLY A 103 4.41 5.31 18.94
CA GLY A 103 3.11 4.84 18.47
C GLY A 103 2.31 5.88 17.67
N ALA A 104 2.93 6.98 17.24
CA ALA A 104 2.29 7.94 16.35
C ALA A 104 2.17 7.38 14.93
N LEU A 105 1.04 7.64 14.27
CA LEU A 105 0.75 7.13 12.92
C LEU A 105 1.33 8.05 11.84
N TYR A 106 2.11 7.47 10.94
CA TYR A 106 2.67 8.12 9.75
C TYR A 106 2.14 7.45 8.50
N ALA A 107 2.01 8.23 7.43
CA ALA A 107 1.71 7.75 6.09
C ALA A 107 2.64 8.45 5.09
N PHE A 108 2.98 7.73 4.03
CA PHE A 108 3.88 8.21 2.99
C PHE A 108 3.27 7.98 1.62
N THR A 109 3.42 8.95 0.74
CA THR A 109 3.00 8.81 -0.67
C THR A 109 4.04 8.08 -1.52
N ASP A 110 5.24 7.88 -0.97
CA ASP A 110 6.34 7.12 -1.57
C ASP A 110 6.83 6.05 -0.60
N ALA A 111 6.83 4.79 -1.04
CA ALA A 111 7.27 3.67 -0.22
C ALA A 111 8.73 3.80 0.22
N LYS A 112 9.60 4.40 -0.60
CA LYS A 112 11.03 4.57 -0.27
C LYS A 112 11.23 5.59 0.84
N ALA A 113 10.42 6.65 0.88
CA ALA A 113 10.39 7.61 1.97
C ALA A 113 9.98 6.94 3.30
N MET A 114 8.96 6.08 3.29
CA MET A 114 8.57 5.28 4.45
C MET A 114 9.72 4.39 4.94
N GLU A 115 10.40 3.69 4.04
CA GLU A 115 11.55 2.85 4.41
C GLU A 115 12.67 3.68 5.05
N THR A 116 12.98 4.84 4.48
CA THR A 116 14.00 5.75 5.01
C THR A 116 13.64 6.23 6.41
N PHE A 117 12.36 6.55 6.64
CA PHE A 117 11.84 6.89 7.95
C PHE A 117 12.00 5.74 8.95
N LEU A 118 11.59 4.53 8.57
CA LEU A 118 11.70 3.34 9.41
C LEU A 118 13.16 3.02 9.75
N GLU A 119 14.08 3.14 8.80
CA GLU A 119 15.50 2.90 9.06
C GLU A 119 16.13 3.96 9.97
N ALA A 120 15.62 5.19 9.94
CA ALA A 120 16.03 6.24 10.87
C ALA A 120 15.53 5.98 12.30
N GLU A 121 14.29 5.48 12.45
CA GLU A 121 13.67 5.20 13.75
C GLU A 121 14.14 3.88 14.39
N TYR A 122 14.26 2.82 13.60
CA TYR A 122 14.47 1.45 14.08
C TYR A 122 15.82 0.84 13.66
N GLY A 123 16.61 1.54 12.85
CA GLY A 123 17.84 1.03 12.26
C GLY A 123 17.59 0.20 11.00
N LYS A 124 18.62 -0.45 10.47
CA LYS A 124 18.54 -1.24 9.23
C LYS A 124 17.60 -2.43 9.38
N ILE A 125 16.36 -2.32 8.89
CA ILE A 125 15.35 -3.40 8.96
C ILE A 125 15.21 -4.18 7.65
N TYR A 126 15.64 -3.62 6.51
CA TYR A 126 15.56 -4.28 5.19
C TYR A 126 16.89 -4.87 4.71
N ASP A 127 18.02 -4.40 5.24
CA ASP A 127 19.38 -4.86 4.89
C ASP A 127 19.96 -5.81 5.96
N LEU A 128 19.12 -6.71 6.49
CA LEU A 128 19.56 -7.68 7.49
C LEU A 128 20.15 -8.92 6.79
N PRO A 129 21.37 -9.35 7.16
CA PRO A 129 21.96 -10.55 6.60
C PRO A 129 21.09 -11.76 6.98
N PHE A 130 20.56 -12.44 5.98
CA PHE A 130 19.77 -13.66 6.17
C PHE A 130 20.60 -14.71 6.95
N ASN A 131 20.28 -14.89 8.23
CA ASN A 131 20.86 -15.96 9.03
C ASN A 131 19.94 -17.19 8.99
N GLY A 132 20.11 -18.02 7.96
CA GLY A 132 19.31 -19.23 7.77
C GLY A 132 19.33 -20.21 8.96
N SER A 133 20.30 -20.09 9.87
CA SER A 133 20.38 -20.91 11.09
C SER A 133 19.28 -20.55 12.10
N ILE A 134 18.84 -19.30 12.17
CA ILE A 134 17.80 -18.82 13.10
C ILE A 134 16.41 -19.25 12.62
N GLN A 135 16.16 -19.19 11.31
CA GLN A 135 14.89 -19.65 10.73
C GLN A 135 14.66 -21.15 10.90
N ASN A 136 15.72 -21.98 10.82
CA ASN A 136 15.61 -23.43 10.98
C ASN A 136 15.07 -23.85 12.36
N LEU A 137 15.23 -23.00 13.37
CA LEU A 137 14.71 -23.26 14.72
C LEU A 137 13.25 -22.82 14.89
N ARG A 138 12.67 -22.06 13.94
CA ARG A 138 11.30 -21.50 14.00
C ARG A 138 11.00 -20.75 15.29
N LEU A 139 12.02 -20.23 15.97
CA LEU A 139 11.87 -19.59 17.28
C LEU A 139 11.41 -18.13 17.20
N ASP A 140 11.49 -17.52 16.01
CA ASP A 140 11.09 -16.14 15.81
C ASP A 140 10.03 -16.11 14.71
N GLN A 141 8.76 -15.95 15.10
CA GLN A 141 7.59 -15.90 14.22
C GLN A 141 6.70 -14.74 14.65
N SER A 142 6.14 -14.04 13.67
CA SER A 142 5.12 -13.03 13.95
C SER A 142 3.78 -13.73 14.19
N GLU A 143 2.98 -13.18 15.09
CA GLU A 143 1.67 -13.69 15.47
C GLU A 143 0.61 -12.68 15.02
N LEU A 144 -0.27 -13.08 14.10
CA LEU A 144 -1.39 -12.26 13.62
C LEU A 144 -2.70 -12.86 14.12
N PHE A 145 -3.61 -12.01 14.60
CA PHE A 145 -4.80 -12.42 15.32
C PHE A 145 -6.07 -11.85 14.68
N LYS A 146 -7.14 -12.65 14.69
CA LYS A 146 -8.45 -12.25 14.14
C LYS A 146 -9.26 -11.29 15.00
N ASP A 147 -8.92 -11.15 16.27
CA ASP A 147 -9.58 -10.23 17.18
C ASP A 147 -8.58 -9.26 17.81
N TRP A 148 -9.11 -8.22 18.47
CA TRP A 148 -8.30 -7.29 19.25
C TRP A 148 -7.65 -7.97 20.45
N MET A 149 -6.62 -7.33 20.99
CA MET A 149 -5.91 -7.72 22.21
C MET A 149 -5.35 -9.15 22.12
N TYR A 150 -4.82 -9.52 20.95
CA TYR A 150 -4.17 -10.80 20.68
C TYR A 150 -5.09 -12.01 20.94
N SER A 151 -6.35 -11.88 20.55
CA SER A 151 -7.40 -12.88 20.75
C SER A 151 -7.89 -13.47 19.43
N GLY A 152 -8.71 -14.51 19.50
CA GLY A 152 -9.29 -15.15 18.32
C GLY A 152 -8.37 -16.17 17.67
N GLU A 153 -8.61 -16.42 16.38
CA GLU A 153 -7.78 -17.32 15.56
C GLU A 153 -6.38 -16.70 15.37
N LEU A 154 -5.34 -17.54 15.36
CA LEU A 154 -3.94 -17.15 15.26
C LEU A 154 -3.32 -17.66 13.95
N MET A 155 -2.70 -16.76 13.18
CA MET A 155 -1.78 -17.09 12.09
C MET A 155 -0.36 -16.82 12.57
N GLN A 156 0.49 -17.85 12.50
CA GLN A 156 1.92 -17.69 12.71
C GLN A 156 2.62 -17.49 11.37
N LEU A 157 3.38 -16.40 11.26
CA LEU A 157 4.11 -16.03 10.05
C LEU A 157 5.61 -16.15 10.31
N ALA A 158 6.28 -17.00 9.53
CA ALA A 158 7.73 -17.05 9.57
C ALA A 158 8.32 -15.79 8.90
N PRO A 159 9.51 -15.32 9.32
CA PRO A 159 10.13 -14.14 8.73
C PRO A 159 10.33 -14.31 7.21
N PHE A 160 10.18 -13.21 6.46
CA PHE A 160 10.39 -13.15 5.00
C PHE A 160 9.39 -13.95 4.15
N ILE A 161 8.29 -14.44 4.74
CA ILE A 161 7.21 -15.08 4.00
C ILE A 161 6.32 -14.02 3.36
N GLN A 162 6.05 -14.21 2.07
CA GLN A 162 5.07 -13.43 1.32
C GLN A 162 3.81 -14.26 1.05
N LEU A 163 2.65 -13.68 1.34
CA LEU A 163 1.32 -14.24 1.08
C LEU A 163 0.55 -13.27 0.18
N SER A 164 0.54 -13.54 -1.13
CA SER A 164 -0.11 -12.66 -2.10
C SER A 164 -1.64 -12.67 -2.06
N ASN A 165 -2.26 -13.61 -1.34
CA ASN A 165 -3.72 -13.70 -1.25
C ASN A 165 -4.17 -14.40 0.06
N LEU A 166 -4.71 -13.63 1.00
CA LEU A 166 -5.21 -14.14 2.28
C LEU A 166 -6.58 -14.83 2.18
N ALA A 167 -7.41 -14.53 1.18
CA ALA A 167 -8.67 -15.23 0.94
C ALA A 167 -8.50 -16.73 0.73
N SER A 168 -7.41 -17.16 0.07
CA SER A 168 -7.10 -18.58 -0.10
C SER A 168 -6.84 -19.34 1.20
N LEU A 169 -6.54 -18.61 2.28
CA LEU A 169 -6.29 -19.12 3.62
C LEU A 169 -7.48 -18.90 4.57
N GLY A 170 -8.52 -18.17 4.15
CA GLY A 170 -9.63 -17.77 5.03
C GLY A 170 -9.28 -16.65 6.02
N TRP A 171 -8.35 -15.77 5.62
CA TRP A 171 -7.81 -14.68 6.44
C TRP A 171 -7.96 -13.28 5.80
N ASP A 172 -8.66 -13.19 4.68
CA ASP A 172 -9.01 -11.92 4.02
C ASP A 172 -9.80 -11.03 4.98
N ASP A 173 -9.39 -9.77 5.12
CA ASP A 173 -10.09 -8.78 5.94
C ASP A 173 -10.37 -9.28 7.36
N CYS A 174 -9.44 -10.04 7.94
CA CYS A 174 -9.63 -10.64 9.27
C CYS A 174 -8.59 -10.20 10.30
N ILE A 175 -7.50 -9.51 9.92
CA ILE A 175 -6.41 -9.24 10.87
C ILE A 175 -6.73 -7.98 11.67
N SER A 176 -6.74 -8.12 13.00
CA SER A 176 -7.15 -7.04 13.91
C SER A 176 -6.12 -6.74 15.01
N SER A 177 -5.18 -7.64 15.28
CA SER A 177 -4.02 -7.38 16.14
C SER A 177 -2.82 -8.24 15.77
N ALA A 178 -1.62 -7.82 16.17
CA ALA A 178 -0.37 -8.46 15.76
C ALA A 178 0.77 -8.29 16.78
N LYS A 179 1.64 -9.31 16.86
CA LYS A 179 2.96 -9.22 17.50
C LYS A 179 4.02 -9.57 16.48
N ILE A 180 4.95 -8.67 16.25
CA ILE A 180 5.95 -8.83 15.19
C ILE A 180 7.23 -9.38 15.78
N CYS A 181 7.75 -10.40 15.11
CA CYS A 181 9.00 -11.05 15.46
C CYS A 181 10.18 -10.06 15.45
N SER A 182 11.29 -10.44 16.10
CA SER A 182 12.47 -9.56 16.17
C SER A 182 13.30 -9.52 14.88
N THR A 183 13.10 -10.50 13.98
CA THR A 183 13.92 -10.70 12.78
C THR A 183 13.48 -9.85 11.59
N ALA A 184 12.18 -9.64 11.41
CA ALA A 184 11.65 -8.99 10.20
C ALA A 184 10.39 -8.18 10.49
N PRO A 185 10.22 -7.02 9.82
CA PRO A 185 8.95 -6.31 9.81
C PRO A 185 7.88 -7.14 9.07
N VAL A 186 6.62 -6.74 9.25
CA VAL A 186 5.48 -7.28 8.50
C VAL A 186 4.75 -6.14 7.82
N THR A 187 4.55 -6.21 6.50
CA THR A 187 3.74 -5.25 5.76
C THR A 187 2.43 -5.89 5.34
N LEU A 188 1.33 -5.34 5.84
CA LEU A 188 -0.03 -5.66 5.38
C LEU A 188 -0.36 -4.83 4.14
N TRP A 189 -1.04 -5.44 3.18
CA TRP A 189 -1.51 -4.78 1.97
C TRP A 189 -3.02 -4.91 1.89
N GLU A 190 -3.69 -3.81 1.56
CA GLU A 190 -5.15 -3.73 1.57
C GLU A 190 -5.80 -4.66 0.53
N TYR A 191 -5.16 -4.84 -0.63
CA TYR A 191 -5.67 -5.71 -1.69
C TYR A 191 -4.73 -6.89 -1.94
N SER A 192 -5.28 -7.96 -2.53
CA SER A 192 -4.49 -9.12 -2.96
C SER A 192 -3.44 -8.71 -4.00
N GLY A 193 -2.34 -9.47 -4.07
CA GLY A 193 -1.25 -9.21 -5.01
C GLY A 193 -0.37 -8.03 -4.62
N PHE A 194 -0.31 -7.69 -3.33
CA PHE A 194 0.48 -6.59 -2.77
C PHE A 194 0.06 -5.22 -3.33
N GLN A 195 -1.25 -4.99 -3.39
CA GLN A 195 -1.84 -3.79 -3.95
C GLN A 195 -2.59 -2.97 -2.88
N GLY A 196 -2.90 -1.72 -3.20
CA GLY A 196 -3.66 -0.81 -2.35
C GLY A 196 -2.77 -0.14 -1.32
N ASN A 197 -3.39 0.48 -0.31
CA ASN A 197 -2.61 1.01 0.80
C ASN A 197 -1.80 -0.11 1.47
N SER A 198 -0.74 0.24 2.19
CA SER A 198 0.04 -0.73 2.98
C SER A 198 0.24 -0.25 4.42
N PHE A 199 0.42 -1.17 5.37
CA PHE A 199 0.83 -0.85 6.74
C PHE A 199 1.97 -1.73 7.17
N THR A 200 3.11 -1.09 7.44
CA THR A 200 4.32 -1.77 7.91
C THR A 200 4.38 -1.69 9.43
N MET A 201 4.38 -2.86 10.06
CA MET A 201 4.65 -3.03 11.49
C MET A 201 6.14 -3.37 11.65
N PRO A 202 6.92 -2.53 12.35
CA PRO A 202 8.35 -2.77 12.56
C PRO A 202 8.65 -4.09 13.27
N ALA A 203 9.87 -4.61 13.13
CA ALA A 203 10.32 -5.75 13.93
C ALA A 203 10.25 -5.43 15.45
N ASP A 204 9.97 -6.44 16.27
CA ASP A 204 9.83 -6.33 17.73
C ASP A 204 8.71 -5.35 18.19
N SER A 205 7.71 -5.12 17.34
CA SER A 205 6.55 -4.27 17.65
C SER A 205 5.32 -5.07 18.07
N ASN A 206 4.40 -4.41 18.78
CA ASN A 206 3.15 -5.00 19.25
C ASN A 206 2.00 -4.06 18.92
N HIS A 207 1.00 -4.56 18.19
CA HIS A 207 -0.18 -3.82 17.75
C HIS A 207 -1.43 -4.48 18.33
N ALA A 208 -1.84 -4.02 19.52
CA ALA A 208 -2.93 -4.64 20.27
C ALA A 208 -4.30 -4.47 19.60
N ALA A 209 -4.50 -3.42 18.80
CA ALA A 209 -5.74 -3.22 18.06
C ALA A 209 -5.48 -2.31 16.86
N LEU A 210 -5.44 -2.90 15.66
CA LEU A 210 -5.18 -2.20 14.39
C LEU A 210 -6.26 -1.16 14.04
N THR A 211 -7.39 -1.15 14.77
CA THR A 211 -8.44 -0.15 14.56
C THR A 211 -7.96 1.27 14.84
N PHE A 212 -6.97 1.47 15.72
CA PHE A 212 -6.50 2.81 16.06
C PHE A 212 -5.74 3.43 14.88
N GLU A 213 -4.99 2.61 14.16
CA GLU A 213 -4.24 2.92 12.95
C GLU A 213 -5.12 2.90 11.69
N GLY A 214 -6.40 2.53 11.81
CA GLY A 214 -7.33 2.41 10.69
C GLY A 214 -7.13 1.14 9.85
N TRP A 215 -6.46 0.12 10.38
CA TRP A 215 -6.04 -1.10 9.69
C TRP A 215 -6.76 -2.39 10.12
N ASN A 216 -7.79 -2.28 10.94
CA ASN A 216 -8.61 -3.41 11.37
C ASN A 216 -9.35 -4.04 10.18
N ASP A 217 -9.17 -5.35 9.98
CA ASP A 217 -9.96 -6.15 9.02
C ASP A 217 -9.88 -5.61 7.59
N ARG A 218 -8.66 -5.24 7.16
CA ARG A 218 -8.41 -4.67 5.82
C ARG A 218 -7.39 -5.40 4.96
N ALA A 219 -6.57 -6.25 5.58
CA ALA A 219 -5.45 -6.85 4.88
C ALA A 219 -5.93 -8.01 4.00
N SER A 220 -5.49 -8.00 2.75
CA SER A 220 -5.74 -9.06 1.76
C SER A 220 -4.45 -9.73 1.25
N SER A 221 -3.28 -9.14 1.53
CA SER A 221 -1.97 -9.78 1.32
C SER A 221 -0.90 -9.30 2.32
N ILE A 222 0.20 -10.04 2.44
CA ILE A 222 1.26 -9.80 3.44
C ILE A 222 2.64 -10.01 2.81
N SER A 223 3.60 -9.15 3.15
CA SER A 223 5.01 -9.31 2.78
C SER A 223 5.97 -9.08 3.93
#